data_AF-A0A2H3AI28-F1
#
_entry.id   AF-A0A2H3AI28-F1
#
_cell.length_a   1.000
_cell.length_b   1.000
_cell.length_c   1.000
_cell.angle_alpha   90.00
_cell.angle_beta   90.00
_cell.angle_gamma   90.00
#
_symmetry.space_group_name_H-M   'P 1'
#
loop_
_entity.id
_entity.type
_entity.pdbx_description
1 polymer ?
#
loop_
_entity_poly.entity_id
_entity_poly.type
_entity_poly.pdbx_seq_one_letter_code
_entity_poly.pdbx_strand_id
1 'polypeptide(L)'
;MDTTCLVCDTPTSARCSRCKSAHYCSKAHIAQDWPSHKAYCKRVSNVGANTFDAILFGVNETKPRLIKIPWSYGPEEEEDGVLWQKLETEPWFTGEDCHPRSSCVQRLSVNGPSLGYTLAFWYDEDFLINGSAINRCIQTVTGGNAAYPWSGNVFALRARGLISEFYSNVVMEEDLMPLVCYFEDYNRE
;
A
#
# COMPACT_ATOMS: atom_id res chain seq x y z
N MET A 1 -5.49 -14.97 -10.37
CA MET A 1 -5.64 -13.51 -10.36
C MET A 1 -6.10 -13.07 -11.73
N ASP A 2 -7.37 -12.69 -11.84
CA ASP A 2 -7.86 -11.99 -13.02
C ASP A 2 -7.25 -10.60 -13.03
N THR A 3 -6.35 -10.33 -13.98
CA THR A 3 -5.78 -9.00 -14.15
C THR A 3 -6.79 -8.14 -14.91
N THR A 4 -7.22 -7.05 -14.30
CA THR A 4 -8.20 -6.12 -14.87
C THR A 4 -7.55 -4.78 -15.18
N CYS A 5 -8.18 -4.01 -16.07
CA CYS A 5 -7.75 -2.66 -16.36
C CYS A 5 -7.97 -1.76 -15.14
N LEU A 6 -6.94 -1.02 -14.70
CA LEU A 6 -7.04 -0.11 -13.54
C LEU A 6 -8.06 1.03 -13.70
N VAL A 7 -8.51 1.30 -14.92
CA VAL A 7 -9.41 2.42 -15.23
C VAL A 7 -10.87 1.98 -15.40
N CYS A 8 -11.10 0.80 -15.99
CA CYS A 8 -12.44 0.36 -16.38
C CYS A 8 -12.78 -1.07 -15.95
N ASP A 9 -11.92 -1.73 -15.18
CA ASP A 9 -12.08 -3.08 -14.63
C ASP A 9 -12.26 -4.21 -15.66
N THR A 10 -12.19 -3.92 -16.95
CA THR A 10 -12.27 -4.94 -18.00
C THR A 10 -11.08 -5.91 -17.88
N PRO A 11 -11.30 -7.23 -17.92
CA PRO A 11 -10.23 -8.21 -17.93
C PRO A 11 -9.22 -7.92 -19.05
N THR A 12 -7.93 -7.91 -18.72
CA THR A 12 -6.85 -7.63 -19.66
C THR A 12 -5.54 -8.26 -19.21
N SER A 13 -4.81 -8.83 -20.15
CA SER A 13 -3.41 -9.24 -19.95
C SER A 13 -2.42 -8.17 -20.41
N ALA A 14 -2.90 -7.10 -21.04
CA ALA A 14 -2.07 -5.98 -21.45
C ALA A 14 -1.66 -5.15 -20.23
N ARG A 15 -0.37 -4.85 -20.16
CA ARG A 15 0.27 -4.17 -19.03
C ARG A 15 1.23 -3.09 -19.51
N CYS A 16 1.55 -2.16 -18.63
CA CYS A 16 2.58 -1.16 -18.88
C CYS A 16 3.89 -1.85 -19.28
N SER A 17 4.39 -1.55 -20.47
CA SER A 17 5.60 -2.17 -21.03
C SER A 17 6.85 -1.86 -20.22
N ARG A 18 6.84 -0.75 -19.49
CA ARG A 18 7.98 -0.25 -18.71
C ARG A 18 8.05 -0.89 -17.32
N CYS A 19 7.04 -0.70 -16.46
CA CYS A 19 7.07 -1.23 -15.09
C CYS A 19 6.52 -2.64 -14.97
N LYS A 20 5.77 -3.15 -15.97
CA LYS A 20 5.21 -4.50 -15.99
C LYS A 20 4.26 -4.85 -14.82
N SER A 21 3.87 -3.86 -14.02
CA SER A 21 3.09 -4.02 -12.80
C SER A 21 1.63 -3.53 -12.91
N ALA A 22 1.35 -2.52 -13.74
CA ALA A 22 0.00 -1.99 -13.94
C ALA A 22 -0.63 -2.51 -15.24
N HIS A 23 -1.94 -2.79 -15.21
CA HIS A 23 -2.70 -3.39 -16.31
C HIS A 23 -3.71 -2.42 -16.92
N TYR A 24 -3.76 -2.37 -18.25
CA TYR A 24 -4.64 -1.47 -19.00
C TYR A 24 -5.13 -2.14 -20.27
N CYS A 25 -6.41 -2.00 -20.62
CA CYS A 25 -6.95 -2.55 -21.86
C CYS A 25 -6.62 -1.70 -23.10
N SER A 26 -6.14 -0.45 -22.92
CA SER A 26 -5.84 0.46 -24.03
C SER A 26 -4.76 1.50 -23.68
N LYS A 27 -4.15 2.10 -24.72
CA LYS A 27 -3.25 3.26 -24.56
C LYS A 27 -3.96 4.49 -24.00
N ALA A 28 -5.26 4.63 -24.27
CA ALA A 28 -6.06 5.73 -23.71
C ALA A 28 -6.13 5.63 -22.18
N HIS A 29 -6.33 4.43 -21.64
CA HIS A 29 -6.34 4.22 -20.18
C HIS A 29 -4.94 4.37 -19.54
N ILE A 30 -3.87 4.02 -20.27
CA ILE A 30 -2.51 4.37 -19.84
C ILE A 30 -2.35 5.90 -19.74
N ALA A 31 -2.79 6.63 -20.76
CA ALA A 31 -2.68 8.09 -20.79
C ALA A 31 -3.52 8.76 -19.69
N GLN A 32 -4.71 8.21 -19.40
CA GLN A 32 -5.57 8.67 -18.32
C GLN A 32 -4.94 8.48 -16.94
N ASP A 33 -4.31 7.33 -16.67
CA ASP A 33 -3.63 7.07 -15.38
C ASP A 33 -2.19 7.61 -15.34
N TRP A 34 -1.63 8.08 -16.46
CA TRP A 34 -0.23 8.50 -16.52
C TRP A 34 0.18 9.56 -15.48
N PRO A 35 -0.64 10.57 -15.14
CA PRO A 35 -0.28 11.56 -14.11
C PRO A 35 0.03 10.92 -12.75
N SER A 36 -0.78 9.95 -12.30
CA SER A 36 -0.58 9.16 -11.08
C SER A 36 0.49 8.08 -11.26
N HIS A 37 0.52 7.42 -12.43
CA HIS A 37 1.38 6.27 -12.69
C HIS A 37 2.85 6.63 -12.92
N LYS A 38 3.16 7.79 -13.51
CA LYS A 38 4.50 8.11 -14.03
C LYS A 38 5.61 7.99 -12.98
N ALA A 39 5.38 8.55 -11.80
CA ALA A 39 6.36 8.57 -10.72
C ALA A 39 6.64 7.16 -10.18
N TYR A 40 5.57 6.38 -9.99
CA TYR A 40 5.62 4.97 -9.61
C TYR A 40 6.33 4.13 -10.68
N CYS A 41 5.91 4.28 -11.94
CA CYS A 41 6.43 3.53 -13.08
C CYS A 41 7.93 3.67 -13.23
N LYS A 42 8.47 4.88 -13.05
CA LYS A 42 9.91 5.14 -13.14
C LYS A 42 10.67 4.36 -12.08
N ARG A 43 10.22 4.42 -10.82
CA ARG A 43 10.87 3.75 -9.68
C ARG A 43 10.86 2.24 -9.85
N VAL A 44 9.70 1.64 -10.07
CA VAL A 44 9.59 0.18 -10.26
C VAL A 44 10.35 -0.30 -11.50
N SER A 45 10.40 0.49 -12.58
CA SER A 45 11.17 0.10 -13.78
C SER A 45 12.68 0.17 -13.63
N ASN A 46 13.16 1.00 -12.70
CA ASN A 46 14.59 1.21 -12.49
C ASN A 46 15.17 0.19 -11.50
N VAL A 47 14.32 -0.38 -10.65
CA VAL A 47 14.74 -1.36 -9.65
C VAL A 47 14.70 -2.76 -10.27
N GLY A 48 15.70 -3.58 -9.93
CA GLY A 48 15.81 -4.97 -10.38
C GLY A 48 14.74 -5.89 -9.78
N ALA A 49 15.13 -7.09 -9.35
CA ALA A 49 14.18 -8.12 -8.91
C ALA A 49 13.58 -7.89 -7.50
N ASN A 50 14.18 -7.03 -6.68
CA ASN A 50 13.80 -6.88 -5.27
C ASN A 50 12.56 -5.98 -5.12
N THR A 51 11.39 -6.60 -5.22
CA THR A 51 10.10 -5.95 -4.99
C THR A 51 9.20 -6.83 -4.14
N PHE A 52 8.35 -6.20 -3.32
CA PHE A 52 7.22 -6.86 -2.69
C PHE A 52 5.91 -6.44 -3.34
N ASP A 53 4.93 -7.34 -3.37
CA ASP A 53 3.53 -6.99 -3.63
C ASP A 53 2.91 -6.36 -2.38
N ALA A 54 2.37 -5.15 -2.51
CA ALA A 54 1.62 -4.44 -1.47
C ALA A 54 0.21 -4.06 -1.95
N ILE A 55 -0.73 -3.95 -1.02
CA ILE A 55 -2.06 -3.37 -1.30
C ILE A 55 -1.94 -1.85 -1.11
N LEU A 56 -2.23 -1.08 -2.16
CA LEU A 56 -2.33 0.37 -2.09
C LEU A 56 -3.79 0.79 -1.93
N PHE A 57 -4.05 1.63 -0.93
CA PHE A 57 -5.22 2.48 -0.83
C PHE A 57 -4.82 3.88 -1.29
N GLY A 58 -4.95 4.13 -2.59
CA GLY A 58 -4.55 5.41 -3.19
C GLY A 58 -5.49 6.52 -2.75
N VAL A 59 -4.95 7.67 -2.33
CA VAL A 59 -5.75 8.77 -1.75
C VAL A 59 -6.88 9.25 -2.66
N ASN A 60 -6.66 9.24 -3.98
CA ASN A 60 -7.63 9.66 -5.00
C ASN A 60 -8.29 8.48 -5.73
N GLU A 61 -8.01 7.24 -5.33
CA GLU A 61 -8.55 6.03 -5.95
C GLU A 61 -9.83 5.61 -5.22
N THR A 62 -10.73 4.89 -5.89
CA THR A 62 -11.97 4.36 -5.27
C THR A 62 -11.87 2.88 -4.92
N LYS A 63 -10.80 2.20 -5.36
CA LYS A 63 -10.58 0.78 -5.14
C LYS A 63 -9.11 0.52 -4.80
N PRO A 64 -8.84 -0.44 -3.90
CA PRO A 64 -7.50 -0.85 -3.58
C PRO A 64 -6.92 -1.66 -4.73
N ARG A 65 -5.60 -1.58 -4.92
CA ARG A 65 -4.89 -2.33 -5.98
C ARG A 65 -3.53 -2.82 -5.53
N LEU A 66 -3.05 -3.87 -6.18
CA LEU A 66 -1.69 -4.34 -5.97
C LEU A 66 -0.66 -3.40 -6.62
N ILE A 67 0.42 -3.14 -5.90
CA ILE A 67 1.60 -2.41 -6.35
C ILE A 67 2.86 -3.19 -6.01
N LYS A 68 3.94 -2.90 -6.73
CA LYS A 68 5.29 -3.35 -6.41
C LYS A 68 6.00 -2.29 -5.58
N ILE A 69 6.46 -2.65 -4.40
CA ILE A 69 7.32 -1.83 -3.53
C ILE A 69 8.76 -2.28 -3.71
N PRO A 70 9.63 -1.48 -4.35
CA PRO A 70 11.05 -1.73 -4.32
C PRO A 70 11.61 -1.74 -2.91
N TRP A 71 12.63 -2.57 -2.67
CA TRP A 71 13.30 -2.60 -1.36
C TRP A 71 14.78 -2.97 -1.47
N SER A 72 15.55 -2.60 -0.46
CA SER A 72 16.94 -3.01 -0.26
C SER A 72 17.17 -3.43 1.19
N TYR A 73 18.32 -4.04 1.49
CA TYR A 73 18.74 -4.13 2.88
C TYR A 73 19.19 -2.74 3.37
N GLY A 74 18.92 -2.45 4.64
CA GLY A 74 19.47 -1.29 5.34
C GLY A 74 20.99 -1.37 5.46
N PRO A 75 21.67 -0.25 5.76
CA PRO A 75 23.10 -0.28 6.05
C PRO A 75 23.36 -1.21 7.23
N GLU A 76 24.47 -1.94 7.17
CA GLU A 76 24.97 -2.74 8.27
C GLU A 76 25.51 -1.76 9.33
N GLU A 77 24.74 -1.49 10.37
CA GLU A 77 25.24 -0.70 11.50
C GLU A 77 26.30 -1.53 12.25
N GLU A 78 27.46 -0.92 12.51
CA GLU A 78 28.70 -1.59 12.95
C GLU A 78 28.55 -2.37 14.28
N GLU A 79 27.52 -2.12 15.08
CA GLU A 79 27.37 -2.71 16.42
C GLU A 79 26.42 -3.90 16.51
N ASP A 80 25.42 -4.06 15.64
CA ASP A 80 24.38 -5.10 15.82
C ASP A 80 24.13 -6.02 14.62
N GLY A 81 24.66 -5.72 13.42
CA GLY A 81 24.59 -6.62 12.26
C GLY A 81 23.17 -7.05 11.83
N VAL A 82 22.12 -6.39 12.34
CA VAL A 82 20.73 -6.73 12.00
C VAL A 82 20.38 -6.11 10.65
N LEU A 83 20.45 -6.94 9.61
CA LEU A 83 19.91 -6.61 8.30
C LEU A 83 18.40 -6.36 8.42
N TRP A 84 17.93 -5.16 8.11
CA TRP A 84 16.50 -4.84 7.97
C TRP A 84 16.15 -4.54 6.51
N GLN A 85 14.88 -4.63 6.14
CA GLN A 85 14.44 -4.34 4.77
C GLN A 85 13.96 -2.89 4.67
N LYS A 86 14.74 -2.06 3.99
CA LYS A 86 14.41 -0.68 3.65
C LYS A 86 13.47 -0.65 2.45
N LEU A 87 12.23 -0.24 2.67
CA LEU A 87 11.23 -0.05 1.61
C LEU A 87 11.40 1.31 0.93
N GLU A 88 11.19 1.35 -0.37
CA GLU A 88 11.07 2.60 -1.12
C GLU A 88 9.65 3.16 -0.96
N THR A 89 9.50 4.20 -0.14
CA THR A 89 8.20 4.79 0.23
C THR A 89 7.69 5.84 -0.76
N GLU A 90 8.55 6.35 -1.63
CA GLU A 90 8.14 7.22 -2.73
C GLU A 90 7.49 6.41 -3.87
N PRO A 91 6.48 6.97 -4.57
CA PRO A 91 6.00 8.35 -4.51
C PRO A 91 4.83 8.58 -3.53
N TRP A 92 4.52 7.62 -2.66
CA TRP A 92 3.31 7.69 -1.84
C TRP A 92 3.45 8.60 -0.62
N PHE A 93 4.67 8.65 -0.08
CA PHE A 93 5.05 9.47 1.07
C PHE A 93 6.15 10.44 0.61
N THR A 94 5.77 11.70 0.38
CA THR A 94 6.66 12.74 -0.15
C THR A 94 6.33 14.08 0.49
N GLY A 95 7.34 14.93 0.68
CA GLY A 95 7.18 16.26 1.28
C GLY A 95 7.85 16.35 2.64
N GLU A 96 8.20 17.56 3.07
CA GLU A 96 8.90 17.80 4.34
C GLU A 96 8.01 17.52 5.57
N ASP A 97 6.69 17.70 5.43
CA ASP A 97 5.71 17.47 6.51
C ASP A 97 5.08 16.06 6.48
N CYS A 98 5.65 15.13 5.70
CA CYS A 98 5.18 13.74 5.60
C CYS A 98 6.06 12.85 6.46
N HIS A 99 5.48 12.25 7.51
CA HIS A 99 6.20 11.38 8.45
C HIS A 99 5.69 9.94 8.33
N PRO A 100 6.23 9.15 7.38
CA PRO A 100 5.76 7.80 7.13
C PRO A 100 6.07 6.88 8.31
N ARG A 101 5.03 6.20 8.80
CA ARG A 101 5.11 5.24 9.90
C ARG A 101 4.32 3.99 9.57
N SER A 102 4.72 2.87 10.16
CA SER A 102 4.00 1.61 10.04
C SER A 102 3.18 1.30 11.30
N SER A 103 2.06 0.61 11.10
CA SER A 103 1.25 0.01 12.17
C SER A 103 0.84 -1.40 11.79
N CYS A 104 0.65 -2.24 12.81
CA CYS A 104 0.44 -3.67 12.62
C CYS A 104 -1.01 -4.09 12.86
N VAL A 105 -1.51 -5.00 12.02
CA VAL A 105 -2.78 -5.69 12.17
C VAL A 105 -2.51 -7.18 12.32
N GLN A 106 -2.99 -7.77 13.41
CA GLN A 106 -2.85 -9.21 13.70
C GLN A 106 -4.20 -9.89 14.00
N ARG A 107 -5.31 -9.14 13.94
CA ARG A 107 -6.66 -9.63 14.24
C ARG A 107 -7.66 -9.12 13.22
N LEU A 108 -8.69 -9.92 12.97
CA LEU A 108 -9.82 -9.56 12.12
C LEU A 108 -10.85 -8.77 12.95
N SER A 109 -10.62 -7.46 13.17
CA SER A 109 -11.29 -6.54 14.13
C SER A 109 -10.60 -6.43 15.50
N VAL A 110 -10.95 -5.38 16.27
CA VAL A 110 -10.43 -5.11 17.63
C VAL A 110 -10.58 -6.33 18.55
N ASN A 111 -11.70 -7.05 18.45
CA ASN A 111 -12.02 -8.21 19.29
C ASN A 111 -12.06 -9.54 18.53
N GLY A 112 -11.60 -9.54 17.28
CA GLY A 112 -11.70 -10.69 16.40
C GLY A 112 -10.64 -11.76 16.61
N PRO A 113 -10.75 -12.87 15.85
CA PRO A 113 -9.76 -13.93 15.84
C PRO A 113 -8.40 -13.41 15.36
N SER A 114 -7.33 -14.07 15.83
CA SER A 114 -5.98 -13.83 15.32
C SER A 114 -5.88 -14.25 13.86
N LEU A 115 -5.17 -13.46 13.05
CA LEU A 115 -4.87 -13.77 11.65
C LEU A 115 -3.82 -14.88 11.53
N GLY A 116 -3.01 -15.12 12.58
CA GLY A 116 -1.86 -16.03 12.54
C GLY A 116 -0.63 -15.48 11.80
N TYR A 117 -0.71 -14.27 11.25
CA TYR A 117 0.37 -13.51 10.63
C TYR A 117 0.21 -12.02 10.96
N THR A 118 1.17 -11.20 10.53
CA THR A 118 1.14 -9.75 10.74
C THR A 118 1.02 -9.03 9.41
N LEU A 119 0.06 -8.12 9.30
CA LEU A 119 0.02 -7.11 8.25
C LEU A 119 0.61 -5.82 8.80
N ALA A 120 1.54 -5.22 8.08
CA ALA A 120 2.06 -3.90 8.37
C ALA A 120 1.55 -2.94 7.29
N PHE A 121 0.79 -1.92 7.69
CA PHE A 121 0.40 -0.84 6.80
C PHE A 121 1.17 0.43 7.13
N TRP A 122 1.58 1.14 6.09
CA TRP A 122 2.29 2.40 6.15
C TRP A 122 1.32 3.54 5.89
N TYR A 123 1.43 4.60 6.67
CA TYR A 123 0.64 5.82 6.58
C TYR A 123 1.51 7.01 7.03
N ASP A 124 1.02 8.22 6.80
CA ASP A 124 1.65 9.44 7.29
C ASP A 124 1.13 9.78 8.69
N GLU A 125 1.96 9.72 9.72
CA GLU A 125 1.48 9.90 11.11
C GLU A 125 0.93 11.31 11.39
N ASP A 126 1.33 12.30 10.59
CA ASP A 126 0.92 13.69 10.73
C ASP A 126 -0.24 14.09 9.81
N PHE A 127 -0.90 13.13 9.16
CA PHE A 127 -1.95 13.43 8.16
C PHE A 127 -3.09 14.30 8.71
N LEU A 128 -3.33 14.29 10.03
CA LEU A 128 -4.37 15.08 10.69
C LEU A 128 -4.03 16.58 10.76
N ILE A 129 -2.74 16.92 10.75
CA ILE A 129 -2.26 18.29 11.00
C ILE A 129 -1.55 18.91 9.79
N ASN A 130 -1.15 18.10 8.80
CA ASN A 130 -0.45 18.59 7.61
C ASN A 130 -1.35 18.88 6.40
N GLY A 131 -2.67 18.77 6.54
CA GLY A 131 -3.62 19.07 5.47
C GLY A 131 -3.75 17.99 4.39
N SER A 132 -3.32 16.77 4.69
CA SER A 132 -3.49 15.61 3.80
C SER A 132 -4.95 15.42 3.36
N ALA A 133 -5.14 15.08 2.10
CA ALA A 133 -6.48 14.80 1.56
C ALA A 133 -7.05 13.49 2.12
N ILE A 134 -8.35 13.46 2.39
CA ILE A 134 -9.08 12.25 2.80
C ILE A 134 -8.85 11.14 1.79
N ASN A 135 -8.50 9.95 2.27
CA ASN A 135 -8.29 8.78 1.46
C ASN A 135 -9.62 8.23 0.93
N ARG A 136 -9.92 8.52 -0.33
CA ARG A 136 -11.18 8.10 -1.00
C ARG A 136 -11.28 6.60 -1.17
N CYS A 137 -10.15 5.90 -1.24
CA CYS A 137 -10.14 4.45 -1.35
C CYS A 137 -10.63 3.84 -0.04
N ILE A 138 -10.06 4.24 1.10
CA ILE A 138 -10.49 3.79 2.44
C ILE A 138 -11.95 4.17 2.69
N GLN A 139 -12.35 5.41 2.35
CA GLN A 139 -13.75 5.83 2.47
C GLN A 139 -14.70 4.93 1.67
N THR A 140 -14.31 4.54 0.45
CA THR A 140 -15.15 3.71 -0.43
C THR A 140 -15.25 2.26 0.08
N VAL A 141 -14.11 1.63 0.42
CA VAL A 141 -14.10 0.22 0.84
C VAL A 141 -14.76 -0.02 2.20
N THR A 142 -14.77 1.00 3.06
CA THR A 142 -15.47 0.96 4.36
C THR A 142 -16.92 1.41 4.27
N GLY A 143 -17.43 1.75 3.07
CA GLY A 143 -18.78 2.31 2.91
C GLY A 143 -19.01 3.60 3.70
N GLY A 144 -17.95 4.35 4.01
CA GLY A 144 -17.98 5.53 4.87
C GLY A 144 -18.06 5.23 6.37
N ASN A 145 -17.92 3.98 6.80
CA ASN A 145 -18.05 3.60 8.20
C ASN A 145 -16.79 3.90 9.03
N ALA A 146 -15.61 4.08 8.42
CA ALA A 146 -14.39 4.42 9.16
C ALA A 146 -14.59 5.70 10.00
N ALA A 147 -14.50 5.55 11.32
CA ALA A 147 -14.68 6.67 12.26
C ALA A 147 -13.49 7.64 12.21
N TYR A 148 -12.29 7.10 11.98
CA TYR A 148 -11.07 7.88 11.84
C TYR A 148 -10.91 8.42 10.41
N PRO A 149 -10.60 9.72 10.21
CA PRO A 149 -10.53 10.34 8.89
C PRO A 149 -9.21 10.03 8.20
N TRP A 150 -8.98 8.75 7.89
CA TRP A 150 -7.79 8.26 7.18
C TRP A 150 -7.51 9.13 5.95
N SER A 151 -6.32 9.71 5.92
CA SER A 151 -5.90 10.70 4.91
C SER A 151 -4.53 10.33 4.35
N GLY A 152 -4.19 10.88 3.18
CA GLY A 152 -2.99 10.52 2.45
C GLY A 152 -3.05 9.11 1.84
N ASN A 153 -1.94 8.67 1.24
CA ASN A 153 -1.83 7.30 0.74
C ASN A 153 -1.57 6.33 1.89
N VAL A 154 -2.09 5.11 1.75
CA VAL A 154 -1.79 4.01 2.67
C VAL A 154 -1.40 2.79 1.84
N PHE A 155 -0.32 2.09 2.17
CA PHE A 155 -0.04 0.78 1.58
C PHE A 155 0.23 -0.28 2.64
N ALA A 156 -0.07 -1.55 2.35
CA ALA A 156 0.07 -2.65 3.29
C ALA A 156 0.83 -3.85 2.71
N LEU A 157 1.64 -4.47 3.56
CA LEU A 157 2.48 -5.64 3.30
C LEU A 157 2.30 -6.66 4.43
N ARG A 158 2.72 -7.90 4.22
CA ARG A 158 2.92 -8.84 5.34
C ARG A 158 4.26 -8.54 6.03
N ALA A 159 4.34 -8.77 7.34
CA ALA A 159 5.54 -8.57 8.15
C ALA A 159 5.82 -9.76 9.08
N ARG A 160 7.09 -9.98 9.44
CA ARG A 160 7.51 -11.08 10.32
C ARG A 160 7.39 -10.70 11.82
N GLY A 161 6.17 -10.47 12.29
CA GLY A 161 5.89 -10.10 13.68
C GLY A 161 5.71 -8.60 13.89
N LEU A 162 5.50 -8.18 15.13
CA LEU A 162 5.00 -6.85 15.50
C LEU A 162 5.99 -5.69 15.32
N ILE A 163 7.28 -5.95 15.46
CA ILE A 163 8.34 -4.93 15.44
C ILE A 163 9.37 -5.30 14.36
N SER A 164 8.96 -6.10 13.37
CA SER A 164 9.89 -6.62 12.37
C SER A 164 9.91 -5.73 11.14
N GLU A 165 11.11 -5.36 10.74
CA GLU A 165 11.39 -4.72 9.46
C GLU A 165 11.70 -5.77 8.37
N PHE A 166 11.16 -6.99 8.51
CA PHE A 166 11.17 -8.01 7.49
C PHE A 166 9.75 -8.21 6.95
N TYR A 167 9.58 -7.84 5.70
CA TYR A 167 8.35 -7.87 4.95
C TYR A 167 8.29 -9.06 3.98
N SER A 168 7.08 -9.35 3.54
CA SER A 168 6.80 -10.30 2.46
C SER A 168 5.58 -9.87 1.67
N ASN A 169 5.36 -10.54 0.54
CA ASN A 169 4.25 -10.24 -0.36
C ASN A 169 2.91 -10.38 0.34
N VAL A 170 2.05 -9.40 0.11
CA VAL A 170 0.62 -9.48 0.42
C VAL A 170 -0.08 -10.45 -0.54
N VAL A 171 -1.22 -10.97 -0.10
CA VAL A 171 -2.18 -11.73 -0.92
C VAL A 171 -3.51 -10.99 -0.90
N MET A 172 -3.86 -10.32 -2.01
CA MET A 172 -5.03 -9.44 -2.11
C MET A 172 -6.34 -10.06 -1.58
N GLU A 173 -6.60 -11.33 -1.93
CA GLU A 173 -7.83 -12.05 -1.58
C GLU A 173 -7.92 -12.38 -0.08
N GLU A 174 -6.79 -12.50 0.60
CA GLU A 174 -6.71 -12.86 2.03
C GLU A 174 -6.57 -11.62 2.92
N ASP A 175 -5.79 -10.65 2.48
CA ASP A 175 -5.27 -9.58 3.33
C ASP A 175 -6.09 -8.29 3.24
N LEU A 176 -6.93 -8.12 2.20
CA LEU A 176 -7.75 -6.92 2.07
C LEU A 176 -8.79 -6.80 3.19
N MET A 177 -9.53 -7.88 3.47
CA MET A 177 -10.63 -7.85 4.44
C MET A 177 -10.14 -7.46 5.86
N PRO A 178 -9.06 -8.05 6.41
CA PRO A 178 -8.51 -7.61 7.70
C PRO A 178 -8.15 -6.13 7.76
N LEU A 179 -7.62 -5.56 6.68
CA LEU A 179 -7.28 -4.12 6.61
C LEU A 179 -8.55 -3.25 6.62
N VAL A 180 -9.58 -3.63 5.85
CA VAL A 180 -10.85 -2.90 5.83
C VAL A 180 -11.51 -2.91 7.21
N CYS A 181 -11.60 -4.07 7.87
CA CYS A 181 -12.13 -4.17 9.24
C CYS A 181 -11.32 -3.31 10.22
N TYR A 182 -9.99 -3.30 10.10
CA TYR A 182 -9.16 -2.46 10.94
C TYR A 182 -9.48 -0.97 10.75
N PHE A 183 -9.58 -0.48 9.51
CA PHE A 183 -9.92 0.92 9.25
C PHE A 183 -11.34 1.27 9.74
N GLU A 184 -12.26 0.33 9.66
CA GLU A 184 -13.60 0.48 10.22
C GLU A 184 -13.54 0.64 11.73
N ASP A 185 -12.87 -0.26 12.45
CA ASP A 185 -12.91 -0.30 13.92
C ASP A 185 -11.96 0.69 14.60
N TYR A 186 -10.97 1.21 13.89
CA TYR A 186 -9.97 2.09 14.48
C TYR A 186 -10.62 3.31 15.13
N ASN A 187 -10.35 3.51 16.42
CA ASN A 187 -10.97 4.53 17.28
C ASN A 187 -12.52 4.44 17.37
N ARG A 188 -13.13 3.28 17.13
CA ARG A 188 -14.49 3.02 17.60
C ARG A 188 -14.46 2.50 19.02
N GLU A 189 -15.25 3.15 19.88
CA GLU A 189 -15.54 2.71 21.25
C GLU A 189 -16.51 1.53 21.27
#